data_AF-A0A538H9G3-F1
#
_entry.id   AF-A0A538H9G3-F1
#
_cell.length_a   1.000
_cell.length_b   1.000
_cell.length_c   1.000
_cell.angle_alpha   90.00
_cell.angle_beta   90.00
_cell.angle_gamma   90.00
#
_symmetry.space_group_name_H-M   'P 1'
#
loop_
_entity.id
_entity.type
_entity.pdbx_description
1 polymer ?
#
loop_
_entity_poly.entity_id
_entity_poly.type
_entity_poly.pdbx_seq_one_letter_code
_entity_poly.pdbx_strand_id
1 'polypeptide(L)'
;MRTGGHRRDVRASALWGSGKRGTGSRSNALWGNGKRRTALLATLVLTLVVPLGAAAVPGPKSVQAFVAPGLLSSAQTRPGDTFSVIVQGKGGNQAAHAVADVLGVSLKTARTFTSIDGVAVDLTGTQILAVAADKHVTAITPDARVRLSALAPPPANEKWPYVTGVQKYWASGANPGAPAATIAVVDSGIDATRPEFAGRIAADVNLTTLPGNSPGDGRGHGTFVAGIAAGDLAGHTGAAPGAKIVSLDVMDDQGMARTSDVIAAADWILANKAKYGIRIANFSLHSSVANSFMYDPLDKAVERLWFNNVVVVAASGNYGSPTGPSGVPYAPGNDPFVITVGASDTGKSVSTNDDIAAPWSAYGFTLDGFAKPDMAAPGRFMIGPVPVTATLYSERPDHVVEPGYMELSGTSFSAPIVSGVAALIVGRHPEYTPDQVKGALMLGTKPMPRASDMSEGVGEVNAARSIEIQNPPNPNLALDAFIVSDPTGGTPVFDAASWAAKAKLDASWAAASWADASWAAASWSAASWASASWSSASWASASWADTAAAAASWADLSLGSASWADNAGGEAPAPDAGEIDQTELAAILAGTLDP
;
A
#
# COMPACT_ATOMS: atom_id res chain seq x y z
N MET A 1 -58.64 -48.18 29.52
CA MET A 1 -59.69 -47.74 28.56
C MET A 1 -59.03 -47.70 27.18
N ARG A 2 -59.58 -48.35 26.12
CA ARG A 2 -60.59 -47.82 25.17
C ARG A 2 -60.12 -46.54 24.44
N THR A 3 -60.09 -46.43 23.09
CA THR A 3 -60.32 -47.44 22.00
C THR A 3 -59.91 -46.92 20.59
N GLY A 4 -59.50 -47.83 19.68
CA GLY A 4 -59.60 -47.69 18.19
C GLY A 4 -58.61 -46.75 17.48
N GLY A 5 -58.14 -46.95 16.25
CA GLY A 5 -58.50 -47.88 15.14
C GLY A 5 -58.83 -47.05 13.88
N HIS A 6 -58.51 -47.35 12.60
CA HIS A 6 -58.01 -48.51 11.81
C HIS A 6 -57.42 -47.94 10.46
N ARG A 7 -56.77 -48.61 9.48
CA ARG A 7 -56.31 -49.99 9.10
C ARG A 7 -55.07 -49.84 8.16
N ARG A 8 -54.14 -50.80 7.97
CA ARG A 8 -54.07 -51.96 7.02
C ARG A 8 -54.22 -51.61 5.53
N ASP A 9 -53.52 -52.24 4.57
CA ASP A 9 -52.95 -53.61 4.44
C ASP A 9 -51.47 -53.63 3.90
N VAL A 10 -50.51 -54.56 4.18
CA VAL A 10 -50.38 -56.06 4.10
C VAL A 10 -49.96 -56.52 2.67
N ARG A 11 -48.89 -57.29 2.36
CA ARG A 11 -48.10 -58.39 3.01
C ARG A 11 -46.58 -58.38 2.72
N ALA A 12 -45.85 -59.40 3.22
CA ALA A 12 -44.43 -59.69 2.95
C ALA A 12 -44.16 -61.11 2.37
N SER A 13 -42.99 -61.25 1.73
CA SER A 13 -42.09 -62.43 1.58
C SER A 13 -42.55 -63.80 1.02
N ALA A 14 -41.91 -64.22 -0.08
CA ALA A 14 -41.34 -65.56 -0.33
C ALA A 14 -40.13 -65.41 -1.31
N LEU A 15 -38.96 -66.09 -1.31
CA LEU A 15 -38.40 -67.41 -0.91
C LEU A 15 -38.33 -68.46 -2.05
N TRP A 16 -37.13 -69.05 -2.24
CA TRP A 16 -36.68 -70.13 -3.17
C TRP A 16 -36.20 -69.77 -4.59
N GLY A 17 -35.35 -70.65 -5.16
CA GLY A 17 -34.71 -70.55 -6.47
C GLY A 17 -33.99 -71.84 -6.91
N SER A 18 -33.17 -71.78 -7.97
CA SER A 18 -32.37 -72.88 -8.57
C SER A 18 -31.07 -72.27 -9.18
N GLY A 19 -29.94 -72.95 -9.48
CA GLY A 19 -29.63 -74.35 -9.83
C GLY A 19 -29.30 -74.44 -11.34
N LYS A 20 -28.18 -74.97 -11.86
CA LYS A 20 -27.19 -75.97 -11.36
C LYS A 20 -25.93 -76.06 -12.27
N ARG A 21 -24.84 -76.71 -11.77
CA ARG A 21 -23.69 -77.37 -12.46
C ARG A 21 -22.59 -76.50 -13.13
N GLY A 22 -21.33 -76.94 -13.07
CA GLY A 22 -20.23 -76.33 -13.85
C GLY A 22 -18.77 -76.50 -13.37
N THR A 23 -18.41 -77.70 -12.91
CA THR A 23 -17.04 -78.19 -12.61
C THR A 23 -15.90 -77.79 -13.58
N GLY A 24 -14.73 -77.38 -13.06
CA GLY A 24 -13.48 -77.25 -13.83
C GLY A 24 -12.27 -76.78 -13.00
N SER A 25 -11.06 -77.28 -13.29
CA SER A 25 -9.80 -76.91 -12.61
C SER A 25 -8.59 -77.08 -13.55
N ARG A 26 -7.62 -76.14 -13.52
CA ARG A 26 -6.16 -76.32 -13.69
C ARG A 26 -5.39 -74.99 -13.58
N SER A 27 -4.07 -75.08 -13.55
CA SER A 27 -3.12 -74.03 -13.09
C SER A 27 -1.92 -73.87 -14.04
N ASN A 28 -1.10 -72.82 -13.82
CA ASN A 28 0.29 -72.66 -14.31
C ASN A 28 0.43 -72.43 -15.84
N ALA A 29 1.54 -71.95 -16.43
CA ALA A 29 2.78 -71.24 -16.03
C ALA A 29 3.21 -70.37 -17.27
N LEU A 30 3.96 -69.26 -17.18
CA LEU A 30 5.40 -69.10 -16.87
C LEU A 30 6.39 -69.86 -17.81
N TRP A 31 7.41 -69.14 -18.29
CA TRP A 31 8.49 -69.52 -19.26
C TRP A 31 8.11 -69.67 -20.75
N GLY A 32 8.99 -69.34 -21.72
CA GLY A 32 10.32 -68.71 -21.62
C GLY A 32 11.15 -68.74 -22.92
N ASN A 33 12.34 -68.10 -22.90
CA ASN A 33 13.37 -68.03 -23.98
C ASN A 33 13.00 -67.23 -25.25
N GLY A 34 13.90 -66.53 -25.97
CA GLY A 34 15.30 -66.18 -25.72
C GLY A 34 16.30 -66.67 -26.80
N LYS A 35 16.90 -65.75 -27.59
CA LYS A 35 18.16 -65.98 -28.34
C LYS A 35 18.81 -64.70 -28.90
N ARG A 36 20.13 -64.77 -29.11
CA ARG A 36 21.05 -63.71 -29.56
C ARG A 36 21.10 -63.59 -31.09
N ARG A 37 21.52 -62.43 -31.63
CA ARG A 37 22.72 -62.33 -32.52
C ARG A 37 23.13 -60.88 -32.82
N THR A 38 24.38 -60.71 -33.22
CA THR A 38 25.07 -59.46 -33.56
C THR A 38 25.65 -59.52 -34.98
N ALA A 39 26.05 -58.36 -35.51
CA ALA A 39 27.16 -58.11 -36.44
C ALA A 39 26.86 -57.58 -37.87
N LEU A 40 27.29 -56.32 -38.08
CA LEU A 40 28.14 -55.79 -39.16
C LEU A 40 27.60 -55.49 -40.59
N LEU A 41 27.90 -54.23 -40.97
CA LEU A 41 28.40 -53.71 -42.26
C LEU A 41 27.51 -53.68 -43.53
N ALA A 42 27.13 -52.45 -43.90
CA ALA A 42 27.34 -51.92 -45.25
C ALA A 42 27.62 -50.40 -45.18
N THR A 43 28.43 -49.87 -46.10
CA THR A 43 28.88 -48.45 -46.12
C THR A 43 28.12 -47.61 -47.13
N LEU A 44 27.92 -46.33 -46.83
CA LEU A 44 28.14 -45.27 -47.84
C LEU A 44 28.65 -43.99 -47.18
N VAL A 45 29.61 -43.32 -47.83
CA VAL A 45 30.10 -41.99 -47.47
C VAL A 45 29.75 -41.05 -48.61
N LEU A 46 29.20 -39.87 -48.29
CA LEU A 46 29.29 -38.72 -49.17
C LEU A 46 29.45 -37.45 -48.34
N THR A 47 30.57 -36.76 -48.54
CA THR A 47 30.93 -35.52 -47.83
C THR A 47 30.42 -34.30 -48.58
N LEU A 48 29.74 -33.38 -47.89
CA LEU A 48 29.42 -32.06 -48.42
C LEU A 48 29.68 -31.01 -47.34
N VAL A 49 30.93 -30.52 -47.30
CA VAL A 49 31.37 -29.47 -46.39
C VAL A 49 31.03 -28.11 -46.99
N VAL A 50 30.09 -27.41 -46.38
CA VAL A 50 29.84 -25.99 -46.65
C VAL A 50 30.27 -25.19 -45.42
N PRO A 51 31.30 -24.34 -45.51
CA PRO A 51 31.73 -23.50 -44.39
C PRO A 51 30.77 -22.30 -44.25
N LEU A 52 29.58 -22.54 -43.69
CA LEU A 52 28.75 -21.47 -43.15
C LEU A 52 29.46 -20.92 -41.90
N GLY A 53 30.30 -19.91 -42.12
CA GLY A 53 30.90 -19.15 -41.04
C GLY A 53 29.81 -18.47 -40.23
N ALA A 54 29.50 -19.05 -39.07
CA ALA A 54 28.60 -18.44 -38.10
C ALA A 54 29.28 -17.19 -37.52
N ALA A 55 29.08 -16.05 -38.19
CA ALA A 55 29.30 -14.76 -37.59
C ALA A 55 28.45 -14.70 -36.32
N ALA A 56 29.10 -14.70 -35.17
CA ALA A 56 28.42 -14.62 -33.89
C ALA A 56 27.77 -13.24 -33.78
N VAL A 57 26.49 -13.15 -34.18
CA VAL A 57 25.62 -12.04 -33.82
C VAL A 57 25.72 -11.90 -32.30
N PRO A 58 26.16 -10.75 -31.77
CA PRO A 58 26.18 -10.56 -30.33
C PRO A 58 24.76 -10.75 -29.82
N GLY A 59 24.53 -11.79 -29.02
CA GLY A 59 23.27 -11.92 -28.29
C GLY A 59 23.03 -10.64 -27.51
N PRO A 60 21.76 -10.19 -27.35
CA PRO A 60 21.47 -8.99 -26.58
C PRO A 60 22.16 -9.12 -25.22
N LYS A 61 22.97 -8.12 -24.85
CA LYS A 61 23.70 -8.11 -23.57
C LYS A 61 22.71 -8.46 -22.47
N SER A 62 23.03 -9.44 -21.64
CA SER A 62 22.18 -9.83 -20.52
C SER A 62 21.97 -8.60 -19.64
N VAL A 63 20.73 -8.10 -19.63
CA VAL A 63 20.31 -6.94 -18.85
C VAL A 63 20.58 -7.27 -17.38
N GLN A 64 21.49 -6.52 -16.74
CA GLN A 64 21.94 -6.81 -15.37
C GLN A 64 21.13 -6.04 -14.32
N ALA A 65 20.58 -4.88 -14.70
CA ALA A 65 19.67 -4.11 -13.86
C ALA A 65 18.25 -4.69 -13.93
N PHE A 66 17.48 -4.55 -12.85
CA PHE A 66 16.03 -4.68 -12.92
C PHE A 66 15.46 -3.57 -13.81
N VAL A 67 14.48 -3.87 -14.65
CA VAL A 67 13.70 -2.85 -15.37
C VAL A 67 12.24 -3.16 -15.14
N ALA A 68 11.46 -2.19 -14.65
CA ALA A 68 10.05 -2.38 -14.34
C ALA A 68 9.30 -2.99 -15.55
N PRO A 69 8.53 -4.08 -15.42
CA PRO A 69 8.07 -4.87 -16.57
C PRO A 69 7.32 -4.09 -17.67
N GLY A 70 6.44 -3.15 -17.27
CA GLY A 70 5.73 -2.27 -18.22
C GLY A 70 6.63 -1.27 -18.94
N LEU A 71 7.70 -0.81 -18.27
CA LEU A 71 8.73 0.05 -18.86
C LEU A 71 9.61 -0.73 -19.83
N LEU A 72 10.04 -1.95 -19.48
CA LEU A 72 10.84 -2.81 -20.34
C LEU A 72 10.10 -3.15 -21.64
N SER A 73 8.83 -3.55 -21.53
CA SER A 73 7.94 -3.82 -22.67
C SER A 73 7.77 -2.57 -23.55
N SER A 74 7.55 -1.40 -22.95
CA SER A 74 7.43 -0.13 -23.68
C SER A 74 8.73 0.27 -24.38
N ALA A 75 9.88 0.15 -23.72
CA ALA A 75 11.18 0.51 -24.28
C ALA A 75 11.60 -0.39 -25.45
N GLN A 76 11.23 -1.68 -25.41
CA GLN A 76 11.48 -2.64 -26.51
C GLN A 76 10.55 -2.42 -27.71
N THR A 77 9.27 -2.13 -27.46
CA THR A 77 8.26 -1.93 -28.52
C THR A 77 8.30 -0.54 -29.15
N ARG A 78 8.73 0.48 -28.38
CA ARG A 78 8.78 1.89 -28.79
C ARG A 78 10.18 2.48 -28.49
N PRO A 79 11.24 2.02 -29.19
CA PRO A 79 12.63 2.36 -28.87
C PRO A 79 13.01 3.82 -29.12
N GLY A 80 12.20 4.57 -29.87
CA GLY A 80 12.38 6.01 -30.12
C GLY A 80 11.60 6.92 -29.16
N ASP A 81 10.62 6.40 -28.43
CA ASP A 81 9.79 7.19 -27.50
C ASP A 81 10.60 7.54 -26.25
N THR A 82 10.33 8.72 -25.69
CA THR A 82 10.95 9.22 -24.45
C THR A 82 10.08 8.86 -23.23
N PHE A 83 10.73 8.44 -22.15
CA PHE A 83 10.11 8.08 -20.88
C PHE A 83 10.82 8.79 -19.73
N SER A 84 10.08 9.45 -18.83
CA SER A 84 10.61 9.90 -17.54
C SER A 84 10.89 8.69 -16.65
N VAL A 85 12.14 8.53 -16.21
CA VAL A 85 12.59 7.37 -15.43
C VAL A 85 13.47 7.78 -14.26
N ILE A 86 13.48 6.94 -13.22
CA ILE A 86 14.47 6.97 -12.16
C ILE A 86 15.43 5.79 -12.40
N VAL A 87 16.69 6.11 -12.66
CA VAL A 87 17.78 5.13 -12.77
C VAL A 87 18.46 5.02 -11.40
N GLN A 88 18.61 3.81 -10.88
CA GLN A 88 19.28 3.48 -9.62
C GLN A 88 20.60 2.75 -9.88
N GLY A 89 21.62 3.01 -9.07
CA GLY A 89 22.96 2.44 -9.18
C GLY A 89 23.37 1.58 -7.98
N LYS A 90 24.65 1.20 -7.95
CA LYS A 90 25.30 0.42 -6.88
C LYS A 90 25.99 1.29 -5.82
N GLY A 91 25.89 2.61 -5.95
CA GLY A 91 26.47 3.57 -5.00
C GLY A 91 27.50 4.50 -5.63
N GLY A 92 27.49 5.78 -5.23
CA GLY A 92 28.57 6.74 -5.52
C GLY A 92 28.36 7.54 -6.79
N ASN A 93 27.12 7.98 -7.05
CA ASN A 93 26.67 8.64 -8.29
C ASN A 93 26.85 7.76 -9.54
N GLN A 94 26.91 6.43 -9.41
CA GLN A 94 27.17 5.53 -10.54
C GLN A 94 25.99 5.51 -11.52
N ALA A 95 24.76 5.66 -11.02
CA ALA A 95 23.58 5.89 -11.87
C ALA A 95 23.76 7.12 -12.78
N ALA A 96 24.20 8.24 -12.22
CA ALA A 96 24.41 9.48 -12.96
C ALA A 96 25.56 9.36 -13.98
N HIS A 97 26.65 8.65 -13.65
CA HIS A 97 27.75 8.40 -14.61
C HIS A 97 27.28 7.51 -15.77
N ALA A 98 26.62 6.38 -15.50
CA ALA A 98 26.14 5.47 -16.54
C ALA A 98 25.13 6.15 -17.49
N VAL A 99 24.26 7.02 -16.97
CA VAL A 99 23.35 7.83 -17.80
C VAL A 99 24.12 8.90 -18.60
N ALA A 100 25.08 9.60 -18.00
CA ALA A 100 25.88 10.60 -18.69
C ALA A 100 26.70 10.02 -19.85
N ASP A 101 27.28 8.83 -19.67
CA ASP A 101 28.02 8.10 -20.70
C ASP A 101 27.13 7.65 -21.87
N VAL A 102 25.89 7.20 -21.60
CA VAL A 102 24.92 6.80 -22.64
C VAL A 102 24.35 8.01 -23.39
N LEU A 103 24.14 9.14 -22.72
CA LEU A 103 23.65 10.37 -23.36
C LEU A 103 24.75 11.23 -24.00
N GLY A 104 26.03 11.01 -23.64
CA GLY A 104 27.16 11.81 -24.09
C GLY A 104 27.19 13.26 -23.55
N VAL A 105 26.46 13.54 -22.46
CA VAL A 105 26.29 14.90 -21.89
C VAL A 105 26.39 14.92 -20.37
N SER A 106 26.77 16.08 -19.81
CA SER A 106 26.85 16.29 -18.37
C SER A 106 25.47 16.63 -17.78
N LEU A 107 24.99 15.78 -16.86
CA LEU A 107 23.65 15.83 -16.24
C LEU A 107 23.41 16.98 -15.23
N LYS A 108 23.95 18.18 -15.48
CA LYS A 108 23.90 19.31 -14.52
C LYS A 108 22.50 19.82 -14.16
N THR A 109 21.47 19.38 -14.87
CA THR A 109 20.06 19.75 -14.65
C THR A 109 19.16 18.57 -14.28
N ALA A 110 19.71 17.35 -14.13
CA ALA A 110 18.94 16.19 -13.69
C ALA A 110 18.82 16.18 -12.16
N ARG A 111 17.68 15.70 -11.63
CA ARG A 111 17.46 15.61 -10.18
C ARG A 111 18.14 14.33 -9.65
N THR A 112 19.23 14.50 -8.91
CA THR A 112 19.98 13.43 -8.24
C THR A 112 19.61 13.36 -6.76
N PHE A 113 19.50 12.15 -6.21
CA PHE A 113 19.05 11.91 -4.83
C PHE A 113 20.19 11.62 -3.85
N THR A 114 19.92 11.66 -2.55
CA THR A 114 20.90 11.36 -1.48
C THR A 114 20.59 10.09 -0.70
N SER A 115 19.32 9.73 -0.60
CA SER A 115 18.81 8.51 0.02
C SER A 115 19.00 7.28 -0.88
N ILE A 116 18.93 7.47 -2.19
CA ILE A 116 19.25 6.46 -3.19
C ILE A 116 20.38 6.95 -4.10
N ASP A 117 21.28 6.06 -4.54
CA ASP A 117 22.19 6.35 -5.66
C ASP A 117 21.38 6.38 -6.95
N GLY A 118 20.70 7.50 -7.21
CA GLY A 118 19.73 7.58 -8.29
C GLY A 118 19.61 8.95 -8.93
N VAL A 119 19.12 8.95 -10.17
CA VAL A 119 18.88 10.14 -10.98
C VAL A 119 17.55 10.02 -11.70
N ALA A 120 16.72 11.07 -11.61
CA ALA A 120 15.53 11.24 -12.43
C ALA A 120 15.88 11.96 -13.74
N VAL A 121 15.51 11.35 -14.87
CA VAL A 121 15.93 11.75 -16.22
C VAL A 121 14.93 11.25 -17.26
N ASP A 122 14.77 11.99 -18.35
CA ASP A 122 14.03 11.54 -19.54
C ASP A 122 14.97 10.76 -20.47
N LEU A 123 14.65 9.50 -20.77
CA LEU A 123 15.43 8.62 -21.66
C LEU A 123 14.56 8.03 -22.77
N THR A 124 15.13 7.83 -23.96
CA THR A 124 14.46 7.04 -25.01
C THR A 124 14.47 5.55 -24.68
N GLY A 125 13.54 4.77 -25.25
CA GLY A 125 13.54 3.31 -25.10
C GLY A 125 14.88 2.64 -25.45
N THR A 126 15.58 3.14 -26.47
CA THR A 126 16.94 2.71 -26.84
C THR A 126 17.96 3.02 -25.74
N GLN A 127 17.90 4.22 -25.14
CA GLN A 127 18.81 4.64 -24.07
C GLN A 127 18.55 3.86 -22.78
N ILE A 128 17.30 3.55 -22.44
CA ILE A 128 16.94 2.69 -21.30
C ILE A 128 17.59 1.31 -21.44
N LEU A 129 17.51 0.69 -22.63
CA LEU A 129 18.13 -0.61 -22.90
C LEU A 129 19.68 -0.56 -22.87
N ALA A 130 20.28 0.58 -23.21
CA ALA A 130 21.73 0.79 -23.10
C ALA A 130 22.18 0.96 -21.63
N VAL A 131 21.48 1.79 -20.84
CA VAL A 131 21.76 2.02 -19.41
C VAL A 131 21.56 0.73 -18.60
N ALA A 132 20.51 -0.05 -18.88
CA ALA A 132 20.23 -1.32 -18.19
C ALA A 132 21.26 -2.43 -18.45
N ALA A 133 22.15 -2.23 -19.42
CA ALA A 133 23.28 -3.11 -19.72
C ALA A 133 24.59 -2.69 -19.05
N ASP A 134 24.62 -1.59 -18.29
CA ASP A 134 25.78 -1.25 -17.45
C ASP A 134 25.77 -2.03 -16.12
N LYS A 135 26.96 -2.46 -15.70
CA LYS A 135 27.15 -3.32 -14.53
C LYS A 135 27.00 -2.60 -13.18
N HIS A 136 26.97 -1.27 -13.17
CA HIS A 136 26.80 -0.45 -11.96
C HIS A 136 25.35 0.03 -11.75
N VAL A 137 24.46 -0.17 -12.72
CA VAL A 137 23.02 0.09 -12.58
C VAL A 137 22.37 -1.10 -11.83
N THR A 138 21.42 -0.81 -10.95
CA THR A 138 20.67 -1.81 -10.16
C THR A 138 19.22 -1.92 -10.60
N ALA A 139 18.55 -0.79 -10.85
CA ALA A 139 17.16 -0.75 -11.30
C ALA A 139 16.87 0.46 -12.21
N ILE A 140 15.88 0.32 -13.09
CA ILE A 140 15.25 1.42 -13.82
C ILE A 140 13.73 1.31 -13.68
N THR A 141 13.13 2.34 -13.11
CA THR A 141 11.67 2.45 -12.89
C THR A 141 11.13 3.73 -13.55
N PRO A 142 9.84 3.82 -13.89
CA PRO A 142 9.24 5.08 -14.29
C PRO A 142 9.37 6.13 -13.18
N ASP A 143 9.56 7.40 -13.54
CA ASP A 143 9.24 8.53 -12.65
C ASP A 143 7.71 8.72 -12.71
N ALA A 144 7.02 7.94 -11.89
CA ALA A 144 5.57 7.84 -11.94
C ALA A 144 4.89 9.10 -11.38
N ARG A 145 3.63 9.28 -11.76
CA ARG A 145 2.74 10.21 -11.04
C ARG A 145 2.31 9.55 -9.73
N VAL A 146 2.33 10.32 -8.66
CA VAL A 146 1.80 9.98 -7.33
C VAL A 146 0.39 10.57 -7.22
N ARG A 147 -0.50 9.91 -6.46
CA ARG A 147 -1.91 10.32 -6.29
C ARG A 147 -2.33 10.39 -4.82
N LEU A 148 -3.31 11.26 -4.56
CA LEU A 148 -4.07 11.33 -3.31
C LEU A 148 -5.14 10.23 -3.21
N SER A 149 -5.57 9.93 -1.99
CA SER A 149 -6.56 8.89 -1.67
C SER A 149 -7.69 9.43 -0.78
N ALA A 150 -8.77 9.95 -1.40
CA ALA A 150 -9.96 10.45 -0.70
C ALA A 150 -11.31 10.09 -1.37
N LEU A 151 -12.34 9.82 -0.55
CA LEU A 151 -13.74 9.40 -0.86
C LEU A 151 -14.73 9.95 0.22
N ALA A 152 -16.01 9.53 0.22
CA ALA A 152 -17.16 10.35 0.69
C ALA A 152 -18.22 9.64 1.61
N PRO A 153 -19.47 10.15 1.77
CA PRO A 153 -20.03 10.96 2.90
C PRO A 153 -21.14 10.19 3.70
N PRO A 154 -21.93 10.74 4.68
CA PRO A 154 -22.07 12.13 5.19
C PRO A 154 -22.01 12.28 6.75
N PRO A 155 -22.18 13.47 7.39
CA PRO A 155 -21.51 13.80 8.66
C PRO A 155 -22.19 13.42 9.99
N ALA A 156 -21.40 13.42 11.09
CA ALA A 156 -21.77 13.88 12.45
C ALA A 156 -20.77 13.44 13.56
N ASN A 157 -20.27 14.42 14.34
CA ASN A 157 -19.42 14.32 15.54
C ASN A 157 -18.13 13.48 15.48
N GLU A 158 -16.99 14.17 15.46
CA GLU A 158 -15.63 13.65 15.62
C GLU A 158 -15.44 12.86 16.92
N LYS A 159 -15.65 11.53 16.86
CA LYS A 159 -15.39 10.60 17.96
C LYS A 159 -14.03 9.92 17.88
N TRP A 160 -13.33 10.05 16.76
CA TRP A 160 -12.03 9.40 16.55
C TRP A 160 -10.98 9.68 17.66
N PRO A 161 -10.93 10.85 18.36
CA PRO A 161 -9.98 11.05 19.46
C PRO A 161 -10.31 10.21 20.70
N TYR A 162 -11.58 9.84 20.86
CA TYR A 162 -12.09 9.00 21.94
C TYR A 162 -12.00 7.51 21.60
N VAL A 163 -12.26 7.17 20.33
CA VAL A 163 -12.01 5.84 19.75
C VAL A 163 -10.54 5.47 19.92
N THR A 164 -9.62 6.30 19.43
CA THR A 164 -8.16 6.05 19.55
C THR A 164 -7.61 6.25 20.97
N GLY A 165 -8.34 7.00 21.82
CA GLY A 165 -7.92 7.33 23.18
C GLY A 165 -6.76 8.33 23.27
N VAL A 166 -6.48 9.07 22.19
CA VAL A 166 -5.37 10.04 22.12
C VAL A 166 -5.66 11.32 22.91
N GLN A 167 -6.94 11.67 23.08
CA GLN A 167 -7.37 12.87 23.79
C GLN A 167 -6.91 12.94 25.26
N LYS A 168 -6.56 11.79 25.87
CA LYS A 168 -5.95 11.69 27.20
C LYS A 168 -4.58 12.39 27.31
N TYR A 169 -3.90 12.58 26.18
CA TYR A 169 -2.55 13.15 26.10
C TYR A 169 -2.54 14.64 25.73
N TRP A 170 -3.71 15.24 25.50
CA TRP A 170 -3.86 16.67 25.21
C TRP A 170 -3.71 17.55 26.46
N ALA A 171 -3.36 18.82 26.24
CA ALA A 171 -3.30 19.82 27.30
C ALA A 171 -4.69 20.07 27.90
N SER A 172 -4.77 20.17 29.23
CA SER A 172 -6.04 20.29 29.94
C SER A 172 -5.87 20.87 31.34
N GLY A 173 -6.36 22.09 31.57
CA GLY A 173 -6.24 22.79 32.85
C GLY A 173 -4.77 23.05 33.22
N ALA A 174 -4.26 22.31 34.21
CA ALA A 174 -2.86 22.37 34.63
C ALA A 174 -1.95 21.31 33.97
N ASN A 175 -2.52 20.38 33.19
CA ASN A 175 -1.75 19.42 32.40
C ASN A 175 -1.26 20.13 31.11
N PRO A 176 0.06 20.24 30.85
CA PRO A 176 0.59 20.85 29.62
C PRO A 176 0.40 19.98 28.38
N GLY A 177 -0.13 18.76 28.52
CA GLY A 177 -0.14 17.75 27.47
C GLY A 177 1.14 16.92 27.48
N ALA A 178 1.12 15.80 26.76
CA ALA A 178 2.31 14.97 26.60
C ALA A 178 3.29 15.58 25.58
N PRO A 179 4.61 15.41 25.77
CA PRO A 179 5.59 15.78 24.77
C PRO A 179 5.36 15.00 23.46
N ALA A 180 5.63 15.64 22.33
CA ALA A 180 5.57 15.04 21.01
C ALA A 180 6.80 15.44 20.19
N ALA A 181 7.29 14.54 19.35
CA ALA A 181 8.37 14.82 18.40
C ALA A 181 7.87 15.63 17.17
N THR A 182 8.78 16.21 16.40
CA THR A 182 8.41 16.93 15.17
C THR A 182 7.98 15.94 14.08
N ILE A 183 6.85 16.23 13.43
CA ILE A 183 6.26 15.47 12.33
C ILE A 183 6.56 16.22 11.02
N ALA A 184 7.18 15.55 10.04
CA ALA A 184 7.21 16.02 8.66
C ALA A 184 5.97 15.49 7.91
N VAL A 185 5.25 16.36 7.23
CA VAL A 185 4.12 16.02 6.36
C VAL A 185 4.58 16.17 4.92
N VAL A 186 4.65 15.06 4.19
CA VAL A 186 5.02 15.03 2.77
C VAL A 186 3.75 14.91 1.95
N ASP A 187 3.28 16.04 1.44
CA ASP A 187 1.94 16.18 0.86
C ASP A 187 1.88 17.39 -0.10
N SER A 188 0.77 18.11 -0.14
CA SER A 188 0.51 19.29 -0.97
C SER A 188 0.85 20.63 -0.31
N GLY A 189 1.64 20.59 0.76
CA GLY A 189 1.97 21.75 1.59
C GLY A 189 0.99 21.97 2.75
N ILE A 190 1.10 23.12 3.41
CA ILE A 190 0.25 23.49 4.55
C ILE A 190 -0.03 24.99 4.52
N ASP A 191 -1.28 25.41 4.67
CA ASP A 191 -1.62 26.79 5.01
C ASP A 191 -1.17 27.13 6.44
N ALA A 192 0.08 27.59 6.56
CA ALA A 192 0.71 27.99 7.81
C ALA A 192 0.07 29.24 8.47
N THR A 193 -0.90 29.90 7.82
CA THR A 193 -1.62 31.05 8.41
C THR A 193 -2.75 30.63 9.34
N ARG A 194 -3.16 29.36 9.30
CA ARG A 194 -4.31 28.85 10.07
C ARG A 194 -4.05 28.85 11.59
N PRO A 195 -5.08 29.20 12.39
CA PRO A 195 -4.92 29.37 13.83
C PRO A 195 -4.50 28.06 14.52
N GLU A 196 -4.98 26.92 14.03
CA GLU A 196 -4.70 25.58 14.58
C GLU A 196 -3.26 25.10 14.44
N PHE A 197 -2.39 25.86 13.76
CA PHE A 197 -0.96 25.59 13.66
C PHE A 197 -0.10 26.60 14.42
N ALA A 198 -0.66 27.70 14.94
CA ALA A 198 -0.08 28.63 15.92
C ALA A 198 1.46 28.81 15.97
N GLY A 199 2.14 28.97 14.82
CA GLY A 199 3.60 29.12 14.78
C GLY A 199 4.41 27.84 15.07
N ARG A 200 3.77 26.67 15.08
CA ARG A 200 4.36 25.32 15.22
C ARG A 200 4.83 24.72 13.89
N ILE A 201 4.56 25.37 12.76
CA ILE A 201 5.22 25.09 11.47
C ILE A 201 6.69 25.50 11.59
N ALA A 202 7.58 24.54 11.76
CA ALA A 202 9.00 24.74 12.03
C ALA A 202 9.84 24.94 10.76
N ALA A 203 9.34 24.47 9.62
CA ALA A 203 9.82 24.75 8.29
C ALA A 203 8.69 24.51 7.28
N ASP A 204 8.76 25.22 6.15
CA ASP A 204 7.87 25.08 5.01
C ASP A 204 8.74 25.10 3.74
N VAL A 205 8.53 24.13 2.85
CA VAL A 205 9.42 23.86 1.71
C VAL A 205 8.63 23.30 0.54
N ASN A 206 8.62 24.05 -0.57
CA ASN A 206 8.16 23.55 -1.85
C ASN A 206 9.30 22.82 -2.58
N LEU A 207 9.02 21.60 -3.01
CA LEU A 207 9.93 20.67 -3.69
C LEU A 207 9.36 20.15 -5.02
N THR A 208 8.11 20.48 -5.36
CA THR A 208 7.45 20.07 -6.60
C THR A 208 8.22 20.54 -7.83
N THR A 209 8.13 19.78 -8.91
CA THR A 209 8.58 20.19 -10.25
C THR A 209 7.43 20.36 -11.24
N LEU A 210 6.19 20.17 -10.79
CA LEU A 210 5.00 20.33 -11.61
C LEU A 210 4.53 21.80 -11.62
N PRO A 211 4.11 22.34 -12.79
CA PRO A 211 3.59 23.70 -12.89
C PRO A 211 2.15 23.77 -12.38
N GLY A 212 1.75 24.93 -11.86
CA GLY A 212 0.42 25.11 -11.27
C GLY A 212 0.36 24.62 -9.82
N ASN A 213 1.29 25.10 -8.99
CA ASN A 213 1.27 24.98 -7.54
C ASN A 213 1.18 26.40 -6.95
N SER A 214 0.21 26.63 -6.08
CA SER A 214 -0.04 27.89 -5.38
C SER A 214 0.57 27.88 -3.96
N PRO A 215 1.24 28.96 -3.51
CA PRO A 215 1.97 28.96 -2.23
C PRO A 215 1.14 28.58 -1.00
N GLY A 216 1.76 27.82 -0.08
CA GLY A 216 1.12 27.33 1.15
C GLY A 216 0.55 25.93 0.93
N ASP A 217 -0.71 25.84 0.53
CA ASP A 217 -1.36 24.59 0.11
C ASP A 217 -2.48 24.90 -0.90
N GLY A 218 -2.13 24.92 -2.19
CA GLY A 218 -3.10 25.18 -3.25
C GLY A 218 -4.05 24.01 -3.55
N ARG A 219 -3.72 22.79 -3.11
CA ARG A 219 -4.62 21.62 -3.25
C ARG A 219 -5.61 21.53 -2.10
N GLY A 220 -5.15 21.78 -0.87
CA GLY A 220 -5.92 21.76 0.36
C GLY A 220 -5.86 20.44 1.15
N HIS A 221 -5.09 19.45 0.70
CA HIS A 221 -5.05 18.13 1.32
C HIS A 221 -3.98 18.03 2.42
N GLY A 222 -2.80 18.62 2.22
CA GLY A 222 -1.72 18.59 3.20
C GLY A 222 -2.06 19.37 4.47
N THR A 223 -2.82 20.47 4.34
CA THR A 223 -3.45 21.19 5.46
C THR A 223 -4.35 20.27 6.28
N PHE A 224 -5.23 19.50 5.63
CA PHE A 224 -6.14 18.55 6.29
C PHE A 224 -5.37 17.48 7.07
N VAL A 225 -4.38 16.87 6.41
CA VAL A 225 -3.48 15.85 6.98
C VAL A 225 -2.73 16.39 8.20
N ALA A 226 -2.21 17.62 8.11
CA ALA A 226 -1.53 18.30 9.21
C ALA A 226 -2.47 18.63 10.38
N GLY A 227 -3.73 19.00 10.09
CA GLY A 227 -4.79 19.21 11.09
C GLY A 227 -5.05 17.96 11.93
N ILE A 228 -5.29 16.81 11.27
CA ILE A 228 -5.47 15.52 11.97
C ILE A 228 -4.21 15.12 12.75
N ALA A 229 -3.02 15.36 12.19
CA ALA A 229 -1.77 14.98 12.85
C ALA A 229 -1.52 15.80 14.12
N ALA A 230 -1.69 17.13 14.06
CA ALA A 230 -1.20 18.05 15.08
C ALA A 230 -1.89 19.44 15.12
N GLY A 231 -3.13 19.59 14.66
CA GLY A 231 -3.93 20.80 14.88
C GLY A 231 -4.25 21.00 16.37
N ASP A 232 -4.19 22.22 16.89
CA ASP A 232 -4.47 22.53 18.31
C ASP A 232 -5.80 23.26 18.58
N LEU A 233 -6.59 23.55 17.53
CA LEU A 233 -7.85 24.27 17.69
C LEU A 233 -8.90 23.41 18.41
N ALA A 234 -9.60 24.02 19.37
CA ALA A 234 -10.66 23.36 20.13
C ALA A 234 -11.84 22.98 19.22
N GLY A 235 -12.17 21.68 19.18
CA GLY A 235 -13.20 21.11 18.31
C GLY A 235 -12.61 20.30 17.15
N HIS A 236 -11.49 20.76 16.58
CA HIS A 236 -10.75 20.14 15.47
C HIS A 236 -9.33 19.75 15.90
N THR A 237 -9.20 19.20 17.11
CA THR A 237 -7.90 18.95 17.73
C THR A 237 -7.30 17.63 17.23
N GLY A 238 -6.12 17.72 16.63
CA GLY A 238 -5.39 16.57 16.07
C GLY A 238 -4.80 15.64 17.12
N ALA A 239 -4.10 14.60 16.66
CA ALA A 239 -3.60 13.53 17.52
C ALA A 239 -2.49 14.04 18.47
N ALA A 240 -1.53 14.81 17.97
CA ALA A 240 -0.42 15.38 18.73
C ALA A 240 -0.42 16.93 18.66
N PRO A 241 -1.35 17.64 19.31
CA PRO A 241 -1.48 19.09 19.20
C PRO A 241 -0.26 19.86 19.73
N GLY A 242 0.55 19.24 20.59
CA GLY A 242 1.83 19.81 21.06
C GLY A 242 3.02 19.61 20.10
N ALA A 243 2.85 18.86 19.02
CA ALA A 243 3.93 18.60 18.06
C ALA A 243 4.29 19.85 17.24
N LYS A 244 5.53 19.91 16.76
CA LYS A 244 5.90 20.78 15.65
C LYS A 244 5.65 20.05 14.34
N ILE A 245 5.32 20.82 13.30
CA ILE A 245 5.08 20.31 11.96
C ILE A 245 6.16 20.85 11.02
N VAL A 246 6.58 20.06 10.04
CA VAL A 246 7.36 20.52 8.89
C VAL A 246 6.53 20.24 7.64
N SER A 247 6.21 21.30 6.89
CA SER A 247 5.53 21.24 5.60
C SER A 247 6.54 20.89 4.51
N LEU A 248 6.30 19.82 3.76
CA LEU A 248 7.06 19.43 2.57
C LEU A 248 6.07 19.22 1.43
N ASP A 249 5.94 20.26 0.62
CA ASP A 249 5.06 20.32 -0.54
C ASP A 249 5.74 19.68 -1.75
N VAL A 250 5.13 18.61 -2.27
CA VAL A 250 5.62 17.81 -3.40
C VAL A 250 4.62 17.71 -4.56
N MET A 251 3.50 18.44 -4.49
CA MET A 251 2.37 18.28 -5.43
C MET A 251 2.14 19.50 -6.34
N ASP A 252 1.17 19.40 -7.22
CA ASP A 252 0.51 20.54 -7.87
C ASP A 252 -0.88 20.81 -7.24
N ASP A 253 -1.52 21.90 -7.65
CA ASP A 253 -2.87 22.28 -7.24
C ASP A 253 -3.93 21.26 -7.69
N GLN A 254 -3.58 20.18 -8.39
CA GLN A 254 -4.45 19.08 -8.77
C GLN A 254 -4.21 17.81 -7.93
N GLY A 255 -3.32 17.87 -6.93
CA GLY A 255 -3.01 16.74 -6.04
C GLY A 255 -2.18 15.67 -6.72
N MET A 256 -1.42 16.04 -7.76
CA MET A 256 -0.48 15.15 -8.44
C MET A 256 0.94 15.48 -7.99
N ALA A 257 1.74 14.46 -7.69
CA ALA A 257 3.18 14.59 -7.45
C ALA A 257 3.98 13.73 -8.46
N ARG A 258 5.29 13.90 -8.52
CA ARG A 258 6.21 12.92 -9.11
C ARG A 258 6.87 12.08 -8.02
N THR A 259 7.18 10.81 -8.29
CA THR A 259 7.99 9.97 -7.40
C THR A 259 9.32 10.65 -7.04
N SER A 260 9.97 11.30 -8.01
CA SER A 260 11.19 12.10 -7.81
C SER A 260 11.03 13.31 -6.86
N ASP A 261 9.84 13.88 -6.72
CA ASP A 261 9.58 15.00 -5.82
C ASP A 261 9.34 14.51 -4.39
N VAL A 262 8.66 13.37 -4.22
CA VAL A 262 8.51 12.68 -2.93
C VAL A 262 9.87 12.20 -2.38
N ILE A 263 10.76 11.68 -3.23
CA ILE A 263 12.12 11.28 -2.82
C ILE A 263 12.95 12.50 -2.40
N ALA A 264 12.81 13.64 -3.09
CA ALA A 264 13.47 14.89 -2.69
C ALA A 264 13.00 15.39 -1.30
N ALA A 265 11.76 15.11 -0.90
CA ALA A 265 11.28 15.37 0.45
C ALA A 265 11.92 14.42 1.49
N ALA A 266 12.07 13.13 1.18
CA ALA A 266 12.81 12.19 2.04
C ALA A 266 14.28 12.60 2.22
N ASP A 267 14.96 13.02 1.13
CA ASP A 267 16.30 13.60 1.16
C ASP A 267 16.38 14.84 2.06
N TRP A 268 15.40 15.75 1.92
CA TRP A 268 15.34 16.96 2.74
C TRP A 268 15.15 16.62 4.23
N ILE A 269 14.25 15.68 4.56
CA ILE A 269 14.06 15.20 5.95
C ILE A 269 15.37 14.65 6.48
N LEU A 270 16.05 13.77 5.74
CA LEU A 270 17.30 13.15 6.15
C LEU A 270 18.38 14.21 6.47
N ALA A 271 18.54 15.20 5.59
CA ALA A 271 19.50 16.29 5.79
C ALA A 271 19.13 17.23 6.96
N ASN A 272 17.85 17.40 7.27
CA ASN A 272 17.37 18.41 8.23
C ASN A 272 16.80 17.85 9.56
N LYS A 273 16.67 16.52 9.72
CA LYS A 273 16.04 15.88 10.89
C LYS A 273 16.58 16.39 12.23
N ALA A 274 17.90 16.56 12.33
CA ALA A 274 18.57 17.03 13.55
C ALA A 274 18.33 18.53 13.82
N LYS A 275 18.10 19.34 12.78
CA LYS A 275 17.85 20.79 12.89
C LYS A 275 16.46 21.10 13.44
N TYR A 276 15.43 20.36 12.99
CA TYR A 276 14.04 20.59 13.37
C TYR A 276 13.47 19.56 14.36
N GLY A 277 14.26 18.55 14.76
CA GLY A 277 13.83 17.49 15.68
C GLY A 277 12.88 16.47 15.04
N ILE A 278 12.95 16.28 13.72
CA ILE A 278 12.06 15.39 12.97
C ILE A 278 12.35 13.95 13.39
N ARG A 279 11.31 13.27 13.89
CA ARG A 279 11.33 11.82 14.18
C ARG A 279 10.20 11.08 13.51
N ILE A 280 9.17 11.76 13.01
CA ILE A 280 8.06 11.14 12.26
C ILE A 280 7.99 11.76 10.86
N ALA A 281 7.70 10.94 9.85
CA ALA A 281 7.43 11.37 8.49
C ALA A 281 6.13 10.71 7.98
N ASN A 282 5.15 11.54 7.62
CA ASN A 282 3.82 11.12 7.18
C ASN A 282 3.69 11.25 5.65
N PHE A 283 3.43 10.14 4.97
CA PHE A 283 3.19 10.07 3.53
C PHE A 283 1.73 9.66 3.29
N SER A 284 0.82 10.63 3.23
CA SER A 284 -0.62 10.42 2.98
C SER A 284 -0.94 10.24 1.48
N LEU A 285 -0.04 9.59 0.76
CA LEU A 285 0.02 9.49 -0.71
C LEU A 285 0.50 8.09 -1.14
N HIS A 286 0.34 7.77 -2.43
CA HIS A 286 0.98 6.58 -3.01
C HIS A 286 1.33 6.75 -4.51
N SER A 287 2.32 5.97 -4.96
CA SER A 287 2.67 5.78 -6.37
C SER A 287 1.47 5.28 -7.19
N SER A 288 1.37 5.68 -8.46
CA SER A 288 0.41 5.07 -9.41
C SER A 288 0.97 3.84 -10.14
N VAL A 289 2.20 3.40 -9.84
CA VAL A 289 2.85 2.24 -10.47
C VAL A 289 3.14 1.20 -9.40
N ALA A 290 2.58 0.00 -9.58
CA ALA A 290 2.81 -1.13 -8.70
C ALA A 290 4.24 -1.68 -8.87
N ASN A 291 4.94 -1.90 -7.77
CA ASN A 291 6.35 -2.30 -7.80
C ASN A 291 6.74 -3.12 -6.55
N SER A 292 7.88 -3.80 -6.64
CA SER A 292 8.47 -4.54 -5.52
C SER A 292 9.40 -3.63 -4.73
N PHE A 293 9.32 -3.65 -3.39
CA PHE A 293 10.09 -2.75 -2.51
C PHE A 293 11.61 -2.92 -2.69
N MET A 294 12.06 -4.13 -3.07
CA MET A 294 13.44 -4.43 -3.48
C MET A 294 14.00 -3.49 -4.56
N TYR A 295 13.13 -2.92 -5.40
CA TYR A 295 13.52 -2.19 -6.61
C TYR A 295 12.85 -0.82 -6.73
N ASP A 296 11.87 -0.46 -5.91
CA ASP A 296 11.26 0.87 -5.97
C ASP A 296 12.19 1.95 -5.38
N PRO A 297 12.35 3.10 -6.05
CA PRO A 297 13.17 4.18 -5.53
C PRO A 297 12.54 4.93 -4.35
N LEU A 298 11.20 4.93 -4.21
CA LEU A 298 10.53 5.57 -3.08
C LEU A 298 10.56 4.70 -1.82
N ASP A 299 10.37 3.40 -1.96
CA ASP A 299 10.49 2.44 -0.84
C ASP A 299 11.87 2.54 -0.20
N LYS A 300 12.94 2.49 -1.01
CA LYS A 300 14.32 2.71 -0.53
C LYS A 300 14.56 4.08 0.09
N ALA A 301 13.87 5.12 -0.38
CA ALA A 301 13.98 6.45 0.21
C ALA A 301 13.35 6.51 1.62
N VAL A 302 12.25 5.79 1.85
CA VAL A 302 11.64 5.66 3.18
C VAL A 302 12.37 4.65 4.08
N GLU A 303 12.94 3.57 3.55
CA GLU A 303 13.91 2.71 4.25
C GLU A 303 15.06 3.55 4.82
N ARG A 304 15.62 4.50 4.04
CA ARG A 304 16.68 5.38 4.57
C ARG A 304 16.21 6.22 5.75
N LEU A 305 14.98 6.73 5.73
CA LEU A 305 14.42 7.48 6.88
C LEU A 305 14.31 6.56 8.10
N TRP A 306 13.81 5.34 7.89
CA TRP A 306 13.68 4.30 8.91
C TRP A 306 15.02 3.98 9.58
N PHE A 307 16.02 3.58 8.81
CA PHE A 307 17.38 3.30 9.30
C PHE A 307 18.12 4.55 9.82
N ASN A 308 17.54 5.75 9.64
CA ASN A 308 18.00 7.02 10.21
C ASN A 308 17.28 7.44 11.50
N ASN A 309 16.48 6.56 12.09
CA ASN A 309 15.65 6.81 13.27
C ASN A 309 14.54 7.86 13.04
N VAL A 310 13.96 7.88 11.84
CA VAL A 310 12.72 8.57 11.52
C VAL A 310 11.64 7.52 11.23
N VAL A 311 10.58 7.51 12.05
CA VAL A 311 9.40 6.67 11.86
C VAL A 311 8.67 7.12 10.61
N VAL A 312 8.46 6.21 9.66
CA VAL A 312 7.67 6.48 8.47
C VAL A 312 6.28 5.87 8.62
N VAL A 313 5.26 6.67 8.33
CA VAL A 313 3.85 6.27 8.32
C VAL A 313 3.27 6.56 6.93
N ALA A 314 2.61 5.57 6.34
CA ALA A 314 2.08 5.58 4.99
C ALA A 314 0.60 5.19 4.96
N ALA A 315 -0.17 5.78 4.05
CA ALA A 315 -1.52 5.32 3.73
C ALA A 315 -1.47 3.99 2.93
N SER A 316 -2.37 3.03 3.19
CA SER A 316 -2.46 1.83 2.32
C SER A 316 -3.07 2.15 0.94
N GLY A 317 -3.98 3.13 0.89
CA GLY A 317 -4.63 3.68 -0.31
C GLY A 317 -6.12 3.30 -0.43
N ASN A 318 -6.83 4.01 -1.30
CA ASN A 318 -8.30 3.91 -1.44
C ASN A 318 -8.76 3.07 -2.65
N TYR A 319 -8.02 2.03 -3.01
CA TYR A 319 -8.32 1.12 -4.14
C TYR A 319 -8.73 -0.29 -3.68
N GLY A 320 -9.14 -0.43 -2.43
CA GLY A 320 -9.74 -1.64 -1.86
C GLY A 320 -11.13 -1.96 -2.41
N SER A 321 -11.63 -3.15 -2.06
CA SER A 321 -13.00 -3.59 -2.36
C SER A 321 -13.61 -4.30 -1.15
N PRO A 322 -14.92 -4.13 -0.87
CA PRO A 322 -15.61 -4.91 0.15
C PRO A 322 -15.75 -6.41 -0.21
N THR A 323 -15.39 -6.81 -1.43
CA THR A 323 -15.51 -8.20 -1.90
C THR A 323 -14.25 -9.05 -1.73
N GLY A 324 -13.14 -8.47 -1.24
CA GLY A 324 -11.87 -9.19 -1.05
C GLY A 324 -10.63 -8.30 -1.14
N PRO A 325 -9.45 -8.83 -0.80
CA PRO A 325 -8.20 -8.07 -0.75
C PRO A 325 -7.79 -7.54 -2.12
N SER A 326 -7.51 -6.25 -2.19
CA SER A 326 -6.87 -5.58 -3.34
C SER A 326 -5.36 -5.87 -3.44
N GLY A 327 -4.77 -6.34 -2.34
CA GLY A 327 -3.35 -6.20 -2.09
C GLY A 327 -2.96 -4.75 -1.75
N VAL A 328 -1.68 -4.54 -1.43
CA VAL A 328 -1.07 -3.21 -1.24
C VAL A 328 0.23 -3.16 -2.05
N PRO A 329 0.20 -2.86 -3.36
CA PRO A 329 1.35 -3.05 -4.25
C PRO A 329 2.09 -1.74 -4.62
N TYR A 330 1.78 -0.61 -3.97
CA TYR A 330 2.30 0.72 -4.32
C TYR A 330 3.14 1.36 -3.21
N ALA A 331 4.28 1.94 -3.59
CA ALA A 331 5.14 2.74 -2.72
C ALA A 331 4.44 3.99 -2.15
N PRO A 332 4.64 4.36 -0.88
CA PRO A 332 5.46 3.68 0.15
C PRO A 332 4.69 2.63 0.98
N GLY A 333 3.40 2.36 0.70
CA GLY A 333 2.55 1.51 1.54
C GLY A 333 2.81 0.01 1.46
N ASN A 334 3.50 -0.45 0.41
CA ASN A 334 4.00 -1.82 0.20
C ASN A 334 5.30 -2.13 0.97
N ASP A 335 6.06 -1.13 1.42
CA ASP A 335 7.34 -1.35 2.10
C ASP A 335 7.13 -2.10 3.44
N PRO A 336 7.90 -3.16 3.74
CA PRO A 336 7.66 -3.97 4.93
C PRO A 336 8.15 -3.31 6.23
N PHE A 337 9.13 -2.40 6.18
CA PHE A 337 9.65 -1.72 7.37
C PHE A 337 8.66 -0.67 7.88
N VAL A 338 8.15 0.19 6.99
CA VAL A 338 7.28 1.32 7.36
C VAL A 338 5.95 0.89 7.99
N ILE A 339 5.25 1.85 8.60
CA ILE A 339 3.93 1.67 9.19
C ILE A 339 2.87 2.02 8.14
N THR A 340 2.25 1.01 7.53
CA THR A 340 1.14 1.20 6.59
C THR A 340 -0.19 1.17 7.33
N VAL A 341 -1.04 2.16 7.09
CA VAL A 341 -2.28 2.38 7.83
C VAL A 341 -3.50 2.24 6.91
N GLY A 342 -4.40 1.33 7.28
CA GLY A 342 -5.74 1.19 6.71
C GLY A 342 -6.77 2.11 7.38
N ALA A 343 -7.94 2.24 6.77
CA ALA A 343 -9.01 3.10 7.26
C ALA A 343 -10.17 2.31 7.88
N SER A 344 -10.44 2.56 9.17
CA SER A 344 -11.66 2.11 9.83
C SER A 344 -12.83 3.07 9.57
N ASP A 345 -14.03 2.49 9.47
CA ASP A 345 -15.31 3.18 9.66
C ASP A 345 -15.79 2.89 11.08
N THR A 346 -15.81 3.94 11.91
CA THR A 346 -16.12 3.85 13.35
C THR A 346 -17.62 3.80 13.65
N GLY A 347 -18.50 3.73 12.63
CA GLY A 347 -19.95 3.69 12.84
C GLY A 347 -20.55 4.92 13.56
N LYS A 348 -19.76 5.98 13.76
CA LYS A 348 -20.01 7.09 14.70
C LYS A 348 -20.16 6.62 16.16
N SER A 349 -19.38 5.60 16.54
CA SER A 349 -19.25 4.96 17.85
C SER A 349 -18.01 5.44 18.62
N VAL A 350 -17.82 4.90 19.83
CA VAL A 350 -16.56 4.96 20.59
C VAL A 350 -16.06 3.52 20.90
N SER A 351 -16.77 2.52 20.40
CA SER A 351 -16.60 1.10 20.68
C SER A 351 -16.21 0.37 19.39
N THR A 352 -15.07 -0.33 19.38
CA THR A 352 -14.63 -1.07 18.18
C THR A 352 -15.45 -2.33 17.89
N ASN A 353 -16.56 -2.56 18.59
CA ASN A 353 -17.44 -3.71 18.39
C ASN A 353 -18.36 -3.55 17.18
N ASP A 354 -18.72 -2.31 16.83
CA ASP A 354 -19.57 -2.01 15.68
C ASP A 354 -18.77 -1.58 14.43
N ASP A 355 -17.52 -1.15 14.62
CA ASP A 355 -16.56 -0.69 13.60
C ASP A 355 -16.20 -1.77 12.55
N ILE A 356 -15.95 -1.32 11.32
CA ILE A 356 -15.60 -2.15 10.17
C ILE A 356 -14.47 -1.51 9.35
N ALA A 357 -13.89 -2.28 8.43
CA ALA A 357 -13.07 -1.73 7.36
C ALA A 357 -13.86 -0.72 6.53
N ALA A 358 -13.28 0.44 6.22
CA ALA A 358 -13.86 1.31 5.21
C ALA A 358 -13.83 0.57 3.84
N PRO A 359 -14.94 0.49 3.08
CA PRO A 359 -15.03 -0.44 1.93
C PRO A 359 -13.99 -0.27 0.80
N TRP A 360 -13.32 0.88 0.77
CA TRP A 360 -12.28 1.25 -0.20
C TRP A 360 -10.85 1.15 0.37
N SER A 361 -10.68 0.82 1.66
CA SER A 361 -9.38 0.66 2.32
C SER A 361 -8.60 -0.49 1.66
N ALA A 362 -7.43 -0.21 1.10
CA ALA A 362 -6.61 -1.22 0.44
C ALA A 362 -5.96 -2.15 1.46
N TYR A 363 -6.07 -3.47 1.23
CA TYR A 363 -5.57 -4.50 2.13
C TYR A 363 -5.25 -5.81 1.41
N GLY A 364 -4.44 -6.65 2.04
CA GLY A 364 -4.06 -7.98 1.55
C GLY A 364 -2.55 -8.17 1.60
N PHE A 365 -1.99 -8.70 0.51
CA PHE A 365 -0.54 -8.88 0.38
C PHE A 365 0.09 -7.85 -0.56
N THR A 366 1.36 -7.52 -0.31
CA THR A 366 2.22 -6.80 -1.27
C THR A 366 2.67 -7.75 -2.39
N LEU A 367 3.30 -7.23 -3.44
CA LEU A 367 3.86 -8.07 -4.53
C LEU A 367 4.93 -9.07 -4.02
N ASP A 368 5.51 -8.79 -2.86
CA ASP A 368 6.59 -9.53 -2.22
C ASP A 368 6.12 -10.44 -1.07
N GLY A 369 4.80 -10.54 -0.86
CA GLY A 369 4.19 -11.49 0.08
C GLY A 369 4.04 -11.01 1.53
N PHE A 370 4.29 -9.72 1.81
CA PHE A 370 4.04 -9.15 3.14
C PHE A 370 2.55 -8.81 3.31
N ALA A 371 1.98 -9.06 4.49
CA ALA A 371 0.60 -8.66 4.80
C ALA A 371 0.55 -7.16 5.16
N LYS A 372 -0.39 -6.42 4.58
CA LYS A 372 -0.62 -4.99 4.79
C LYS A 372 -2.13 -4.66 4.76
N PRO A 373 -2.61 -3.62 5.47
CA PRO A 373 -1.86 -2.69 6.32
C PRO A 373 -1.31 -3.35 7.60
N ASP A 374 -0.43 -2.68 8.33
CA ASP A 374 0.07 -3.16 9.62
C ASP A 374 -1.00 -2.98 10.72
N MET A 375 -1.80 -1.91 10.63
CA MET A 375 -2.90 -1.56 11.53
C MET A 375 -3.91 -0.64 10.82
N ALA A 376 -5.05 -0.39 11.44
CA ALA A 376 -6.00 0.63 10.99
C ALA A 376 -6.08 1.85 11.92
N ALA A 377 -6.64 2.94 11.42
CA ALA A 377 -7.10 4.07 12.22
C ALA A 377 -8.34 4.72 11.57
N PRO A 378 -9.16 5.48 12.33
CA PRO A 378 -10.34 6.15 11.79
C PRO A 378 -10.03 6.94 10.53
N GLY A 379 -10.73 6.60 9.45
CA GLY A 379 -10.51 7.20 8.13
C GLY A 379 -11.79 7.51 7.36
N ARG A 380 -12.96 7.33 7.98
CA ARG A 380 -14.26 7.67 7.38
C ARG A 380 -14.94 8.79 8.17
N PHE A 381 -15.45 9.79 7.45
CA PHE A 381 -16.11 10.98 8.02
C PHE A 381 -15.21 11.77 8.98
N MET A 382 -13.96 11.97 8.55
CA MET A 382 -12.99 12.81 9.23
C MET A 382 -13.29 14.26 8.86
N ILE A 383 -13.28 15.17 9.83
CA ILE A 383 -13.37 16.61 9.58
C ILE A 383 -11.99 17.22 9.73
N GLY A 384 -11.64 18.17 8.87
CA GLY A 384 -10.32 18.80 8.92
C GLY A 384 -10.21 20.09 8.11
N PRO A 385 -9.14 20.86 8.39
CA PRO A 385 -8.94 22.18 7.82
C PRO A 385 -8.59 22.11 6.33
N VAL A 386 -9.20 23.00 5.55
CA VAL A 386 -8.88 23.19 4.13
C VAL A 386 -8.83 24.69 3.84
N PRO A 387 -7.83 25.21 3.10
CA PRO A 387 -7.81 26.63 2.71
C PRO A 387 -8.99 26.92 1.78
N VAL A 388 -9.73 28.01 2.02
CA VAL A 388 -10.93 28.36 1.21
C VAL A 388 -10.61 28.71 -0.24
N THR A 389 -9.34 28.94 -0.56
CA THR A 389 -8.79 29.16 -1.90
C THR A 389 -8.32 27.88 -2.60
N ALA A 390 -8.27 26.76 -1.89
CA ALA A 390 -7.72 25.52 -2.41
C ALA A 390 -8.65 24.81 -3.39
N THR A 391 -8.09 24.11 -4.38
CA THR A 391 -8.87 23.47 -5.43
C THR A 391 -9.83 22.42 -4.89
N LEU A 392 -9.44 21.62 -3.87
CA LEU A 392 -10.31 20.63 -3.23
C LEU A 392 -11.59 21.24 -2.65
N TYR A 393 -11.48 22.43 -2.05
CA TYR A 393 -12.61 23.20 -1.51
C TYR A 393 -13.59 23.63 -2.62
N SER A 394 -13.06 24.03 -3.79
CA SER A 394 -13.87 24.39 -4.96
C SER A 394 -14.44 23.18 -5.73
N GLU A 395 -13.75 22.04 -5.68
CA GLU A 395 -14.12 20.80 -6.38
C GLU A 395 -15.20 20.00 -5.66
N ARG A 396 -15.31 20.15 -4.33
CA ARG A 396 -16.24 19.41 -3.47
C ARG A 396 -16.97 20.36 -2.51
N PRO A 397 -17.75 21.34 -3.01
CA PRO A 397 -18.47 22.30 -2.17
C PRO A 397 -19.54 21.63 -1.28
N ASP A 398 -20.02 20.46 -1.69
CA ASP A 398 -20.91 19.56 -0.94
C ASP A 398 -20.26 18.90 0.28
N HIS A 399 -18.92 18.90 0.35
CA HIS A 399 -18.14 18.40 1.48
C HIS A 399 -17.72 19.49 2.48
N VAL A 400 -18.01 20.77 2.21
CA VAL A 400 -17.71 21.87 3.13
C VAL A 400 -18.70 21.85 4.30
N VAL A 401 -18.20 21.61 5.51
CA VAL A 401 -19.04 21.55 6.73
C VAL A 401 -19.16 22.90 7.43
N GLU A 402 -18.11 23.72 7.36
CA GLU A 402 -18.10 25.14 7.75
C GLU A 402 -16.94 25.86 7.00
N PRO A 403 -16.90 27.21 6.97
CA PRO A 403 -15.89 27.94 6.19
C PRO A 403 -14.45 27.55 6.50
N GLY A 404 -13.78 26.94 5.53
CA GLY A 404 -12.40 26.44 5.67
C GLY A 404 -12.27 25.11 6.42
N TYR A 405 -13.33 24.32 6.55
CA TYR A 405 -13.30 22.93 7.02
C TYR A 405 -14.16 22.03 6.12
N MET A 406 -13.70 20.80 5.89
CA MET A 406 -14.39 19.82 5.06
C MET A 406 -14.50 18.48 5.77
N GLU A 407 -15.54 17.72 5.47
CA GLU A 407 -15.61 16.29 5.83
C GLU A 407 -15.14 15.44 4.65
N LEU A 408 -14.11 14.62 4.85
CA LEU A 408 -13.58 13.71 3.84
C LEU A 408 -13.31 12.33 4.45
N SER A 409 -13.06 11.33 3.60
CA SER A 409 -12.71 9.97 4.02
C SER A 409 -11.52 9.45 3.22
N GLY A 410 -10.59 8.71 3.81
CA GLY A 410 -9.42 8.17 3.13
C GLY A 410 -8.36 7.61 4.08
N THR A 411 -7.55 6.66 3.61
CA THR A 411 -6.37 6.18 4.34
C THR A 411 -5.35 7.30 4.57
N SER A 412 -5.37 8.32 3.70
CA SER A 412 -4.65 9.59 3.84
C SER A 412 -5.00 10.36 5.12
N PHE A 413 -6.15 10.08 5.75
CA PHE A 413 -6.58 10.67 7.03
C PHE A 413 -6.39 9.72 8.22
N SER A 414 -6.34 8.41 7.99
CA SER A 414 -5.91 7.41 8.98
C SER A 414 -4.41 7.51 9.32
N ALA A 415 -3.57 7.70 8.30
CA ALA A 415 -2.12 7.85 8.48
C ALA A 415 -1.71 8.97 9.46
N PRO A 416 -2.22 10.22 9.38
CA PRO A 416 -1.84 11.29 10.31
C PRO A 416 -2.25 11.05 11.76
N ILE A 417 -3.33 10.29 12.02
CA ILE A 417 -3.66 9.83 13.38
C ILE A 417 -2.49 9.01 13.93
N VAL A 418 -2.06 7.98 13.20
CA VAL A 418 -0.96 7.10 13.61
C VAL A 418 0.36 7.86 13.70
N SER A 419 0.62 8.82 12.81
CA SER A 419 1.77 9.74 12.90
C SER A 419 1.78 10.58 14.17
N GLY A 420 0.63 11.10 14.60
CA GLY A 420 0.52 11.83 15.87
C GLY A 420 0.71 10.91 17.08
N VAL A 421 0.14 9.70 17.08
CA VAL A 421 0.38 8.71 18.15
C VAL A 421 1.86 8.30 18.18
N ALA A 422 2.50 8.10 17.03
CA ALA A 422 3.94 7.84 16.94
C ALA A 422 4.77 9.02 17.48
N ALA A 423 4.38 10.27 17.20
CA ALA A 423 5.03 11.47 17.74
C ALA A 423 4.97 11.52 19.27
N LEU A 424 3.84 11.11 19.87
CA LEU A 424 3.65 11.00 21.32
C LEU A 424 4.44 9.84 21.93
N ILE A 425 4.52 8.69 21.26
CA ILE A 425 5.38 7.56 21.69
C ILE A 425 6.84 8.03 21.75
N VAL A 426 7.34 8.66 20.69
CA VAL A 426 8.73 9.16 20.63
C VAL A 426 8.96 10.35 21.57
N GLY A 427 7.94 11.16 21.85
CA GLY A 427 8.03 12.22 22.86
C GLY A 427 8.17 11.70 24.28
N ARG A 428 7.60 10.52 24.58
CA ARG A 428 7.68 9.83 25.88
C ARG A 428 8.92 8.94 26.00
N HIS A 429 9.27 8.24 24.93
CA HIS A 429 10.36 7.27 24.82
C HIS A 429 11.31 7.67 23.67
N PRO A 430 12.09 8.76 23.82
CA PRO A 430 12.94 9.29 22.74
C PRO A 430 14.01 8.31 22.27
N GLU A 431 14.36 7.32 23.08
CA GLU A 431 15.31 6.25 22.78
C GLU A 431 14.75 5.13 21.88
N TYR A 432 13.43 5.02 21.70
CA TYR A 432 12.85 3.95 20.87
C TYR A 432 13.23 4.11 19.39
N THR A 433 13.62 3.00 18.76
CA THR A 433 13.81 2.91 17.29
C THR A 433 12.46 2.93 16.55
N PRO A 434 12.43 3.16 15.23
CA PRO A 434 11.18 3.10 14.47
C PRO A 434 10.49 1.73 14.55
N ASP A 435 11.26 0.65 14.60
CA ASP A 435 10.75 -0.71 14.79
C ASP A 435 10.09 -0.90 16.16
N GLN A 436 10.66 -0.30 17.20
CA GLN A 436 10.07 -0.27 18.54
C GLN A 436 8.80 0.58 18.59
N VAL A 437 8.75 1.70 17.86
CA VAL A 437 7.52 2.51 17.72
C VAL A 437 6.43 1.72 16.97
N LYS A 438 6.79 1.05 15.87
CA LYS A 438 5.91 0.13 15.13
C LYS A 438 5.42 -1.01 16.02
N GLY A 439 6.30 -1.63 16.79
CA GLY A 439 5.97 -2.67 17.77
C GLY A 439 5.05 -2.18 18.88
N ALA A 440 5.23 -0.96 19.40
CA ALA A 440 4.35 -0.36 20.41
C ALA A 440 2.96 -0.02 19.84
N LEU A 441 2.89 0.46 18.60
CA LEU A 441 1.63 0.71 17.91
C LEU A 441 0.88 -0.61 17.66
N MET A 442 1.52 -1.57 16.99
CA MET A 442 0.95 -2.89 16.65
C MET A 442 0.54 -3.70 17.88
N LEU A 443 1.36 -3.74 18.93
CA LEU A 443 1.01 -4.43 20.18
C LEU A 443 -0.09 -3.67 20.96
N GLY A 444 -0.26 -2.37 20.73
CA GLY A 444 -1.22 -1.55 21.45
C GLY A 444 -2.65 -1.59 20.92
N THR A 445 -2.90 -2.08 19.71
CA THR A 445 -4.18 -1.99 19.00
C THR A 445 -5.39 -2.57 19.76
N LYS A 446 -6.59 -2.24 19.27
CA LYS A 446 -7.85 -2.89 19.64
C LYS A 446 -8.28 -3.86 18.52
N PRO A 447 -8.82 -5.04 18.84
CA PRO A 447 -9.48 -5.87 17.84
C PRO A 447 -10.76 -5.19 17.34
N MET A 448 -11.06 -5.37 16.04
CA MET A 448 -12.30 -4.95 15.40
C MET A 448 -13.08 -6.20 14.92
N PRO A 449 -13.90 -6.83 15.77
CA PRO A 449 -14.49 -8.16 15.51
C PRO A 449 -15.53 -8.22 14.38
N ARG A 450 -15.79 -7.11 13.67
CA ARG A 450 -16.67 -7.05 12.49
C ARG A 450 -15.96 -6.64 11.20
N ALA A 451 -14.67 -6.32 11.27
CA ALA A 451 -13.86 -6.12 10.06
C ALA A 451 -13.57 -7.47 9.38
N SER A 452 -13.18 -7.43 8.10
CA SER A 452 -12.80 -8.62 7.35
C SER A 452 -11.37 -9.07 7.70
N ASP A 453 -11.08 -10.36 7.57
CA ASP A 453 -9.74 -10.91 7.83
C ASP A 453 -8.66 -10.12 7.06
N MET A 454 -7.60 -9.75 7.77
CA MET A 454 -6.47 -8.90 7.33
C MET A 454 -6.77 -7.44 6.97
N SER A 455 -8.04 -6.99 6.88
CA SER A 455 -8.35 -5.63 6.39
C SER A 455 -7.74 -4.51 7.24
N GLU A 456 -7.70 -4.72 8.55
CA GLU A 456 -7.24 -3.74 9.54
C GLU A 456 -5.84 -4.08 10.09
N GLY A 457 -5.09 -4.97 9.43
CA GLY A 457 -3.82 -5.50 9.95
C GLY A 457 -4.02 -6.19 11.30
N VAL A 458 -3.32 -5.73 12.35
CA VAL A 458 -3.47 -6.21 13.72
C VAL A 458 -4.57 -5.48 14.53
N GLY A 459 -5.42 -4.69 13.88
CA GLY A 459 -6.53 -3.95 14.47
C GLY A 459 -6.32 -2.44 14.53
N GLU A 460 -7.19 -1.74 15.25
CA GLU A 460 -7.23 -0.28 15.26
C GLU A 460 -6.27 0.35 16.29
N VAL A 461 -5.62 1.45 15.92
CA VAL A 461 -4.69 2.20 16.78
C VAL A 461 -5.33 2.68 18.08
N ASN A 462 -4.58 2.52 19.18
CA ASN A 462 -5.05 2.82 20.53
C ASN A 462 -3.93 3.49 21.33
N ALA A 463 -3.84 4.82 21.19
CA ALA A 463 -2.83 5.67 21.81
C ALA A 463 -2.69 5.41 23.32
N ALA A 464 -3.83 5.25 24.01
CA ALA A 464 -3.91 5.00 25.44
C ALA A 464 -3.31 3.66 25.90
N ARG A 465 -2.95 2.77 24.97
CA ARG A 465 -2.18 1.54 25.25
C ARG A 465 -0.80 1.61 24.60
N SER A 466 -0.70 2.04 23.34
CA SER A 466 0.57 2.11 22.60
C SER A 466 1.62 2.99 23.26
N ILE A 467 1.23 4.14 23.83
CA ILE A 467 2.15 5.09 24.47
C ILE A 467 2.72 4.56 25.80
N GLU A 468 2.03 3.64 26.48
CA GLU A 468 2.46 3.11 27.79
C GLU A 468 3.25 1.79 27.70
N ILE A 469 3.36 1.19 26.51
CA ILE A 469 4.10 -0.07 26.32
C ILE A 469 5.59 0.12 26.62
N GLN A 470 6.09 -0.68 27.55
CA GLN A 470 7.50 -0.76 27.92
C GLN A 470 8.13 -1.95 27.18
N ASN A 471 9.31 -1.75 26.59
CA ASN A 471 10.05 -2.79 25.84
C ASN A 471 9.22 -3.39 24.67
N PRO A 472 8.73 -2.57 23.72
CA PRO A 472 8.05 -3.09 22.54
C PRO A 472 8.96 -4.01 21.69
N PRO A 473 8.37 -4.98 20.95
CA PRO A 473 9.12 -5.84 20.04
C PRO A 473 9.65 -5.06 18.82
N ASN A 474 10.57 -5.69 18.07
CA ASN A 474 10.87 -5.32 16.67
C ASN A 474 10.05 -6.24 15.74
N PRO A 475 8.98 -5.76 15.06
CA PRO A 475 8.22 -6.55 14.10
C PRO A 475 9.01 -6.90 12.82
N ASN A 476 10.02 -6.09 12.50
CA ASN A 476 10.88 -6.22 11.34
C ASN A 476 12.13 -7.10 11.61
N LEU A 477 12.25 -7.73 12.78
CA LEU A 477 13.45 -8.49 13.24
C LEU A 477 13.93 -9.58 12.27
N ALA A 478 13.03 -10.16 11.46
CA ALA A 478 13.38 -11.13 10.42
C ALA A 478 14.09 -10.49 9.21
N LEU A 479 13.93 -9.19 9.02
CA LEU A 479 14.52 -8.39 7.94
C LEU A 479 15.89 -7.80 8.33
N ASP A 480 16.15 -7.61 9.64
CA ASP A 480 17.46 -7.19 10.18
C ASP A 480 18.62 -8.04 9.61
N ALA A 481 18.38 -9.33 9.34
CA ALA A 481 19.35 -10.27 8.76
C ALA A 481 19.79 -9.92 7.32
N PHE A 482 19.10 -8.99 6.65
CA PHE A 482 19.41 -8.47 5.32
C PHE A 482 19.76 -6.97 5.34
N ILE A 483 19.80 -6.32 6.50
CA ILE A 483 20.29 -4.95 6.64
C ILE A 483 21.83 -5.00 6.61
N VAL A 484 22.43 -4.36 5.61
CA VAL A 484 23.89 -4.31 5.41
C VAL A 484 24.41 -2.88 5.45
N SER A 485 25.71 -2.73 5.69
CA SER A 485 26.39 -1.43 5.51
C SER A 485 26.35 -1.00 4.05
N ASP A 486 25.99 0.26 3.80
CA ASP A 486 25.96 0.84 2.46
C ASP A 486 27.35 0.78 1.77
N PRO A 487 27.46 0.23 0.54
CA PRO A 487 28.70 0.20 -0.23
C PRO A 487 29.36 1.57 -0.48
N THR A 488 28.61 2.67 -0.36
CA THR A 488 29.14 4.05 -0.45
C THR A 488 29.72 4.59 0.86
N GLY A 489 29.38 3.96 1.98
CA GLY A 489 29.55 4.51 3.32
C GLY A 489 28.41 5.47 3.68
N GLY A 490 27.66 5.14 4.73
CA GLY A 490 26.52 5.95 5.17
C GLY A 490 25.60 5.21 6.13
N THR A 491 24.31 5.51 6.03
CA THR A 491 23.23 4.75 6.69
C THR A 491 23.20 3.31 6.16
N PRO A 492 22.77 2.29 6.92
CA PRO A 492 22.49 0.97 6.37
C PRO A 492 21.52 0.96 5.16
N VAL A 493 21.48 -0.17 4.46
CA VAL A 493 20.59 -0.46 3.31
C VAL A 493 20.05 -1.88 3.41
N PHE A 494 18.90 -2.14 2.78
CA PHE A 494 18.39 -3.49 2.61
C PHE A 494 19.09 -4.22 1.44
N ASP A 495 19.69 -5.37 1.70
CA ASP A 495 20.24 -6.27 0.69
C ASP A 495 19.12 -7.12 0.04
N ALA A 496 18.41 -6.47 -0.87
CA ALA A 496 17.41 -7.10 -1.73
C ALA A 496 17.94 -8.32 -2.50
N ALA A 497 19.25 -8.41 -2.79
CA ALA A 497 19.81 -9.56 -3.50
C ALA A 497 19.95 -10.78 -2.59
N SER A 498 20.45 -10.60 -1.36
CA SER A 498 20.48 -11.67 -0.34
C SER A 498 19.08 -12.07 0.12
N TRP A 499 18.16 -11.12 0.28
CA TRP A 499 16.76 -11.43 0.58
C TRP A 499 16.10 -12.24 -0.54
N ALA A 500 16.21 -11.78 -1.80
CA ALA A 500 15.65 -12.50 -2.95
C ALA A 500 16.28 -13.89 -3.15
N ALA A 501 17.56 -14.07 -2.80
CA ALA A 501 18.19 -15.39 -2.81
C ALA A 501 17.60 -16.31 -1.73
N LYS A 502 17.41 -15.80 -0.50
CA LYS A 502 16.81 -16.57 0.60
C LYS A 502 15.33 -16.92 0.34
N ALA A 503 14.53 -15.96 -0.11
CA ALA A 503 13.11 -16.17 -0.46
C ALA A 503 12.92 -17.22 -1.58
N LYS A 504 13.86 -17.30 -2.55
CA LYS A 504 13.84 -18.32 -3.62
C LYS A 504 14.32 -19.70 -3.18
N LEU A 505 15.13 -19.80 -2.13
CA LEU A 505 15.67 -21.06 -1.62
C LEU A 505 14.72 -21.76 -0.64
N ASP A 506 13.86 -21.00 0.04
CA ASP A 506 12.79 -21.57 0.83
C ASP A 506 11.57 -21.89 -0.05
N ALA A 507 11.41 -23.17 -0.39
CA ALA A 507 10.17 -23.68 -0.99
C ALA A 507 8.92 -23.46 -0.10
N SER A 508 9.12 -23.05 1.16
CA SER A 508 8.06 -22.60 2.06
C SER A 508 7.47 -21.24 1.67
N TRP A 509 8.21 -20.29 1.12
CA TRP A 509 7.72 -18.91 0.89
C TRP A 509 6.55 -18.83 -0.12
N ALA A 510 6.42 -19.79 -1.03
CA ALA A 510 5.26 -19.90 -1.93
C ALA A 510 3.98 -20.43 -1.24
N ALA A 511 4.07 -20.83 0.03
CA ALA A 511 2.98 -21.38 0.84
C ALA A 511 2.98 -20.87 2.30
N ALA A 512 3.84 -19.91 2.64
CA ALA A 512 4.03 -19.43 4.01
C ALA A 512 3.03 -18.31 4.32
N SER A 513 1.94 -18.68 4.97
CA SER A 513 1.07 -17.73 5.67
C SER A 513 1.86 -17.04 6.78
N TRP A 514 2.22 -15.77 6.58
CA TRP A 514 2.99 -14.96 7.54
C TRP A 514 2.29 -14.70 8.89
N ALA A 515 1.08 -15.23 9.07
CA ALA A 515 0.44 -15.39 10.38
C ALA A 515 1.26 -16.27 11.35
N ASP A 516 1.88 -17.37 10.87
CA ASP A 516 2.57 -18.33 11.75
C ASP A 516 4.01 -17.90 12.10
N ALA A 517 4.71 -17.25 11.16
CA ALA A 517 6.17 -17.13 11.21
C ALA A 517 6.72 -16.04 12.16
N SER A 518 5.94 -15.01 12.49
CA SER A 518 6.37 -13.88 13.32
C SER A 518 5.64 -13.77 14.67
N TRP A 519 4.46 -14.38 14.83
CA TRP A 519 3.66 -14.25 16.06
C TRP A 519 3.84 -15.39 17.07
N ALA A 520 4.19 -16.61 16.63
CA ALA A 520 4.50 -17.73 17.52
C ALA A 520 5.98 -17.80 17.95
N ALA A 521 6.88 -17.20 17.16
CA ALA A 521 8.32 -17.21 17.40
C ALA A 521 8.78 -16.14 18.41
N ALA A 522 8.02 -15.06 18.58
CA ALA A 522 8.16 -14.19 19.75
C ALA A 522 7.71 -14.97 21.00
N SER A 523 8.63 -15.23 21.95
CA SER A 523 8.31 -16.04 23.13
C SER A 523 7.47 -15.25 24.14
N TRP A 524 6.13 -15.32 24.01
CA TRP A 524 5.14 -14.66 24.87
C TRP A 524 5.04 -15.20 26.31
N SER A 525 6.18 -15.50 26.95
CA SER A 525 6.29 -16.06 28.31
C SER A 525 5.95 -15.06 29.44
N ALA A 526 4.90 -14.27 29.26
CA ALA A 526 4.34 -13.34 30.26
C ALA A 526 2.81 -13.14 30.17
N ALA A 527 2.13 -13.61 29.12
CA ALA A 527 0.70 -13.39 28.90
C ALA A 527 -0.11 -14.70 28.95
N SER A 528 -0.71 -15.01 30.10
CA SER A 528 -1.45 -16.26 30.32
C SER A 528 -2.84 -16.24 29.68
N TRP A 529 -2.94 -16.70 28.44
CA TRP A 529 -4.22 -16.94 27.76
C TRP A 529 -4.53 -18.44 27.67
N ALA A 530 -5.18 -18.96 28.72
CA ALA A 530 -5.96 -20.17 28.59
C ALA A 530 -7.23 -19.91 27.75
N SER A 531 -7.79 -20.95 27.14
CA SER A 531 -9.03 -20.93 26.33
C SER A 531 -9.07 -19.98 25.13
N ALA A 532 -8.34 -20.33 24.07
CA ALA A 532 -8.67 -19.97 22.69
C ALA A 532 -8.33 -21.14 21.74
N SER A 533 -9.19 -22.17 21.72
CA SER A 533 -8.98 -23.37 20.89
C SER A 533 -9.68 -23.24 19.54
N TRP A 534 -8.91 -23.18 18.46
CA TRP A 534 -9.43 -23.25 17.08
C TRP A 534 -8.73 -24.34 16.29
N SER A 535 -9.54 -25.25 15.74
CA SER A 535 -9.09 -26.45 15.03
C SER A 535 -8.84 -26.16 13.56
N SER A 536 -7.72 -26.67 13.03
CA SER A 536 -7.37 -26.63 11.61
C SER A 536 -8.49 -27.12 10.69
N ALA A 537 -8.82 -26.35 9.65
CA ALA A 537 -9.69 -26.77 8.55
C ALA A 537 -8.91 -26.77 7.22
N SER A 538 -8.48 -27.95 6.78
CA SER A 538 -7.76 -28.13 5.51
C SER A 538 -8.70 -28.14 4.30
N TRP A 539 -8.38 -27.38 3.26
CA TRP A 539 -8.91 -27.60 1.91
C TRP A 539 -7.79 -27.57 0.87
N ALA A 540 -7.96 -28.36 -0.19
CA ALA A 540 -6.94 -28.58 -1.22
C ALA A 540 -7.50 -28.30 -2.62
N SER A 541 -6.58 -28.04 -3.55
CA SER A 541 -6.75 -27.99 -5.01
C SER A 541 -7.78 -27.00 -5.59
N ALA A 542 -7.26 -25.96 -6.22
CA ALA A 542 -7.84 -25.38 -7.44
C ALA A 542 -6.69 -25.15 -8.45
N SER A 543 -6.55 -26.05 -9.42
CA SER A 543 -5.53 -25.95 -10.47
C SER A 543 -6.04 -25.15 -11.66
N TRP A 544 -5.23 -24.22 -12.17
CA TRP A 544 -5.48 -23.57 -13.46
C TRP A 544 -4.24 -23.66 -14.34
N ALA A 545 -4.46 -24.11 -15.58
CA ALA A 545 -3.49 -24.10 -16.66
C ALA A 545 -4.13 -23.44 -17.89
N ASP A 546 -3.33 -22.62 -18.55
CA ASP A 546 -3.45 -22.10 -19.92
C ASP A 546 -4.84 -21.98 -20.59
N THR A 547 -5.22 -20.74 -20.88
CA THR A 547 -5.57 -20.36 -22.26
C THR A 547 -4.96 -18.99 -22.57
N ALA A 548 -4.53 -18.78 -23.82
CA ALA A 548 -3.76 -17.61 -24.21
C ALA A 548 -4.40 -16.84 -25.38
N ALA A 549 -4.02 -15.56 -25.48
CA ALA A 549 -4.09 -14.70 -26.66
C ALA A 549 -5.48 -14.42 -27.28
N ALA A 550 -5.99 -13.21 -27.00
CA ALA A 550 -6.66 -12.38 -28.00
C ALA A 550 -6.07 -10.97 -27.93
N ALA A 551 -5.44 -10.51 -29.00
CA ALA A 551 -4.85 -9.16 -29.07
C ALA A 551 -5.77 -8.22 -29.84
N ALA A 552 -6.07 -7.05 -29.26
CA ALA A 552 -6.81 -5.98 -29.92
C ALA A 552 -6.19 -4.63 -29.53
N SER A 553 -5.38 -4.06 -30.42
CA SER A 553 -4.77 -2.73 -30.26
C SER A 553 -5.65 -1.66 -30.89
N TRP A 554 -6.05 -0.65 -30.12
CA TRP A 554 -6.36 0.70 -30.61
C TRP A 554 -5.89 1.74 -29.58
N ALA A 555 -5.67 2.98 -30.03
CA ALA A 555 -4.93 3.99 -29.30
C ALA A 555 -5.82 4.93 -28.45
N ASP A 556 -5.16 5.51 -27.45
CA ASP A 556 -5.40 6.83 -26.82
C ASP A 556 -6.75 7.53 -27.05
N LEU A 557 -7.46 7.78 -25.94
CA LEU A 557 -7.95 9.13 -25.65
C LEU A 557 -8.08 9.33 -24.14
N SER A 558 -7.53 10.43 -23.63
CA SER A 558 -7.72 10.87 -22.24
C SER A 558 -9.01 11.69 -22.09
N LEU A 559 -9.79 11.46 -21.02
CA LEU A 559 -10.65 12.41 -20.27
C LEU A 559 -11.58 11.66 -19.28
N GLY A 560 -12.10 12.37 -18.27
CA GLY A 560 -13.10 11.88 -17.30
C GLY A 560 -12.50 11.20 -16.07
N SER A 561 -12.79 11.53 -14.80
CA SER A 561 -13.91 12.25 -14.13
C SER A 561 -15.24 11.51 -14.04
N ALA A 562 -15.95 11.77 -12.93
CA ALA A 562 -17.24 11.21 -12.50
C ALA A 562 -17.23 9.77 -11.94
N SER A 563 -17.57 9.70 -10.66
CA SER A 563 -18.06 8.53 -9.93
C SER A 563 -19.26 7.87 -10.60
N TRP A 564 -19.40 6.55 -10.46
CA TRP A 564 -20.69 5.88 -10.59
C TRP A 564 -21.31 5.63 -9.21
N ALA A 565 -22.62 5.85 -9.11
CA ALA A 565 -23.40 5.71 -7.88
C ALA A 565 -24.22 4.41 -7.87
N ASP A 566 -24.74 4.11 -6.69
CA ASP A 566 -25.88 3.23 -6.38
C ASP A 566 -25.86 1.76 -6.79
N ASN A 567 -25.81 0.91 -5.76
CA ASN A 567 -26.65 -0.28 -5.65
C ASN A 567 -26.87 -0.64 -4.17
N ALA A 568 -27.79 0.09 -3.50
CA ALA A 568 -28.12 -0.12 -2.09
C ALA A 568 -29.59 0.22 -1.74
N GLY A 569 -30.54 -0.18 -2.60
CA GLY A 569 -31.99 -0.01 -2.37
C GLY A 569 -32.64 -1.18 -1.65
N GLY A 570 -32.69 -1.14 -0.31
CA GLY A 570 -33.46 -2.09 0.51
C GLY A 570 -34.91 -1.63 0.74
N GLU A 571 -35.86 -2.58 0.82
CA GLU A 571 -37.30 -2.29 0.82
C GLU A 571 -37.82 -1.59 2.10
N ALA A 572 -38.70 -0.59 1.90
CA ALA A 572 -39.69 -0.11 2.87
C ALA A 572 -40.94 0.40 2.10
N PRO A 573 -42.16 0.30 2.67
CA PRO A 573 -43.40 0.35 1.87
C PRO A 573 -43.93 1.76 1.56
N ALA A 574 -44.63 1.87 0.42
CA ALA A 574 -45.29 3.09 -0.05
C ALA A 574 -46.70 3.30 0.54
N PRO A 575 -47.12 4.57 0.72
CA PRO A 575 -48.52 4.99 0.73
C PRO A 575 -48.94 5.69 -0.59
N ASP A 576 -50.24 5.81 -0.80
CA ASP A 576 -50.97 6.19 -2.03
C ASP A 576 -50.41 7.30 -2.95
N ALA A 577 -50.66 7.12 -4.25
CA ALA A 577 -50.49 8.16 -5.26
C ALA A 577 -51.72 9.09 -5.33
N GLY A 578 -51.49 10.40 -5.21
CA GLY A 578 -52.45 11.45 -5.59
C GLY A 578 -52.08 12.05 -6.95
N GLU A 579 -53.06 12.32 -7.80
CA GLU A 579 -52.86 12.98 -9.09
C GLU A 579 -52.42 14.45 -8.91
N ILE A 580 -51.55 14.94 -9.80
CA ILE A 580 -51.23 16.36 -9.93
C ILE A 580 -51.57 16.82 -11.36
N ASP A 581 -52.19 18.00 -11.45
CA ASP A 581 -52.84 18.55 -12.64
C ASP A 581 -51.83 18.95 -13.73
N GLN A 582 -52.18 18.74 -15.01
CA GLN A 582 -51.34 19.11 -16.16
C GLN A 582 -51.24 20.63 -16.40
N THR A 583 -51.99 21.46 -15.66
CA THR A 583 -52.01 22.92 -15.84
C THR A 583 -50.82 23.67 -15.23
N GLU A 584 -50.13 23.15 -14.20
CA GLU A 584 -48.95 23.82 -13.63
C GLU A 584 -47.69 23.73 -14.54
N LEU A 585 -47.63 22.70 -15.39
CA LEU A 585 -46.46 22.41 -16.25
C LEU A 585 -46.22 23.48 -17.34
N ALA A 586 -47.20 24.36 -17.58
CA ALA A 586 -47.10 25.46 -18.53
C ALA A 586 -46.44 26.74 -17.96
N ALA A 587 -46.37 26.91 -16.63
CA ALA A 587 -45.92 28.16 -16.00
C ALA A 587 -44.39 28.30 -15.90
N ILE A 588 -43.66 27.17 -15.86
CA ILE A 588 -42.21 27.14 -15.56
C ILE A 588 -41.34 27.41 -16.80
N LEU A 589 -41.90 27.33 -18.01
CA LEU A 589 -41.16 27.45 -19.29
C LEU A 589 -41.01 28.89 -19.83
N ALA A 590 -41.43 29.92 -19.08
CA ALA A 590 -41.39 31.32 -19.50
C ALA A 590 -40.61 32.21 -18.49
N GLY A 591 -39.27 32.20 -18.59
CA GLY A 591 -38.39 32.88 -17.63
C GLY A 591 -38.25 34.40 -17.83
N THR A 592 -38.66 35.16 -16.81
CA THR A 592 -38.38 36.58 -16.53
C THR A 592 -38.77 36.82 -15.05
N LEU A 593 -38.06 37.55 -14.17
CA LEU A 593 -36.91 38.47 -14.27
C LEU A 593 -36.09 38.42 -12.96
N ASP A 594 -34.86 38.95 -13.00
CA ASP A 594 -34.05 39.42 -11.85
C ASP A 594 -34.62 40.78 -11.33
N PRO A 595 -34.35 41.27 -10.10
CA PRO A 595 -33.33 40.85 -9.12
C PRO A 595 -33.85 40.51 -7.70
#